data_AF-A0A672SGV3-F1
#
_entry.id   AF-A0A672SGV3-F1
#
_cell.length_a   1.000
_cell.length_b   1.000
_cell.length_c   1.000
_cell.angle_alpha   90.00
_cell.angle_beta   90.00
_cell.angle_gamma   90.00
#
_symmetry.space_group_name_H-M   'P 1'
#
loop_
_entity.id
_entity.type
_entity.pdbx_description
1 polymer ?
#
loop_
_entity_poly.entity_id
_entity_poly.type
_entity_poly.pdbx_seq_one_letter_code
_entity_poly.pdbx_strand_id
1 'polypeptide(L)'
;MANPLRAELVQLYKTEHTLLFHGREYPKGAEYSRDRLRAAFAKNKDVSDPEKIKDLISRGEFVVKELEALYYLRKYRASEP
;
A
#
# COMPACT_ATOMS: atom_id res chain seq x y z
N MET A 1 21.37 5.71 16.01
CA MET A 1 20.60 4.45 16.17
C MET A 1 19.63 4.36 15.01
N ALA A 2 19.70 3.29 14.21
CA ALA A 2 18.77 3.09 13.10
C ALA A 2 17.35 2.90 13.68
N ASN A 3 16.38 3.68 13.22
CA ASN A 3 15.00 3.59 13.67
C ASN A 3 14.49 2.16 13.40
N PRO A 4 14.13 1.35 14.42
CA PRO A 4 13.73 -0.05 14.25
C PRO A 4 12.54 -0.22 13.29
N LEU A 5 11.71 0.83 13.15
CA LEU A 5 10.54 0.85 12.28
C LEU A 5 10.87 1.14 10.80
N ARG A 6 12.13 1.49 10.48
CA ARG A 6 12.53 1.71 9.08
C ARG A 6 12.45 0.44 8.25
N ALA A 7 12.75 -0.72 8.83
CA ALA A 7 12.67 -1.99 8.12
C ALA A 7 11.22 -2.31 7.72
N GLU A 8 10.28 -2.15 8.65
CA GLU A 8 8.85 -2.33 8.42
C GLU A 8 8.29 -1.34 7.40
N LEU A 9 8.66 -0.05 7.48
CA LEU A 9 8.28 0.95 6.48
C LEU A 9 8.78 0.60 5.07
N VAL A 10 10.03 0.14 4.95
CA VAL A 10 10.60 -0.28 3.66
C VAL A 10 9.91 -1.54 3.16
N GLN A 11 9.56 -2.46 4.06
CA GLN A 11 8.83 -3.67 3.71
C GLN A 11 7.42 -3.33 3.22
N LEU A 12 6.69 -2.47 3.94
CA LEU A 12 5.37 -1.98 3.52
C LEU A 12 5.44 -1.30 2.15
N TYR A 13 6.41 -0.40 1.95
CA TYR A 13 6.61 0.26 0.66
C TYR A 13 6.88 -0.76 -0.46
N LYS A 14 7.69 -1.79 -0.22
CA LYS A 14 7.94 -2.86 -1.20
C LYS A 14 6.70 -3.72 -1.45
N THR A 15 5.94 -4.06 -0.42
CA THR A 15 4.72 -4.88 -0.52
C THR A 15 3.62 -4.12 -1.27
N GLU A 16 3.32 -2.89 -0.86
CA GLU A 16 2.39 -1.99 -1.55
C GLU A 16 2.82 -1.78 -3.00
N HIS A 17 4.10 -1.46 -3.23
CA HIS A 17 4.60 -1.24 -4.58
C HIS A 17 4.53 -2.53 -5.40
N THR A 18 4.84 -3.71 -4.86
CA THR A 18 4.75 -5.00 -5.57
C THR A 18 3.31 -5.33 -5.93
N LEU A 19 2.38 -5.16 -4.99
CA LEU A 19 0.93 -5.34 -5.23
C LEU A 19 0.40 -4.36 -6.26
N LEU A 20 0.82 -3.10 -6.22
CA LEU A 20 0.41 -2.09 -7.18
C LEU A 20 1.07 -2.26 -8.56
N PHE A 21 2.32 -2.74 -8.63
CA PHE A 21 3.03 -2.99 -9.89
C PHE A 21 2.56 -4.26 -10.58
N HIS A 22 2.37 -5.36 -9.82
CA HIS A 22 1.82 -6.60 -10.37
C HIS A 22 0.32 -6.49 -10.59
N GLY A 23 -0.37 -5.63 -9.83
CA GLY A 23 -1.74 -5.18 -10.06
C GLY A 23 -1.87 -4.21 -11.23
N ARG A 24 -1.32 -4.54 -12.41
CA ARG A 24 -1.61 -3.88 -13.70
C ARG A 24 -3.12 -3.79 -14.01
N GLU A 25 -3.95 -4.48 -13.24
CA GLU A 25 -5.41 -4.45 -13.29
C GLU A 25 -6.06 -3.35 -12.44
N TYR A 26 -5.28 -2.48 -11.77
CA TYR A 26 -5.89 -1.34 -11.08
C TYR A 26 -6.65 -0.47 -12.09
N PRO A 27 -7.94 -0.16 -11.88
CA PRO A 27 -8.77 0.46 -12.91
C PRO A 27 -8.22 1.80 -13.43
N LYS A 28 -7.45 2.50 -12.60
CA LYS A 28 -6.83 3.80 -12.91
C LYS A 28 -5.34 3.71 -13.28
N GLY A 29 -4.78 2.50 -13.38
CA GLY A 29 -3.37 2.26 -13.70
C GLY A 29 -2.41 2.38 -12.51
N ALA A 30 -1.21 1.84 -12.69
CA ALA A 30 -0.18 1.78 -11.66
C ALA A 30 0.36 3.17 -11.26
N GLU A 31 0.34 4.14 -12.18
CA GLU A 31 0.84 5.50 -11.96
C GLU A 31 -0.01 6.27 -10.94
N TYR A 32 -1.35 6.17 -11.06
CA TYR A 32 -2.29 6.80 -10.12
C TYR A 32 -2.06 6.34 -8.68
N SER A 33 -1.86 5.03 -8.49
CA SER A 33 -1.62 4.45 -7.17
C SER A 33 -0.25 4.84 -6.63
N ARG A 34 0.77 4.86 -7.50
CA ARG A 34 2.14 5.24 -7.14
C ARG A 34 2.22 6.69 -6.67
N ASP A 35 1.52 7.61 -7.32
CA ASP A 35 1.48 9.03 -6.91
C ASP A 35 0.78 9.21 -5.57
N ARG A 36 -0.33 8.49 -5.34
CA ARG A 36 -1.06 8.51 -4.06
C ARG A 36 -0.21 7.96 -2.92
N LEU A 37 0.51 6.87 -3.16
CA LEU A 37 1.44 6.30 -2.19
C LEU A 37 2.53 7.32 -1.87
N ARG A 38 3.17 7.88 -2.89
CA ARG A 38 4.26 8.85 -2.74
C ARG A 38 3.80 10.09 -1.97
N ALA A 39 2.59 10.58 -2.24
CA ALA A 39 1.99 11.69 -1.51
C ALA A 39 1.73 11.34 -0.03
N ALA A 40 1.23 10.13 0.26
CA ALA A 40 1.00 9.67 1.63
C ALA A 40 2.31 9.55 2.43
N PHE A 41 3.36 8.96 1.84
CA PHE A 41 4.68 8.90 2.47
C PHE A 41 5.30 10.29 2.65
N ALA A 42 5.17 11.18 1.65
CA ALA A 42 5.66 12.55 1.75
C ALA A 42 4.97 13.35 2.86
N LYS A 43 3.65 13.16 3.03
CA LYS A 43 2.86 13.81 4.10
C LYS A 43 3.25 13.35 5.50
N ASN A 44 3.71 12.10 5.64
CA ASN A 44 4.07 11.51 6.93
C ASN A 44 5.60 11.45 7.17
N LYS A 45 6.42 12.08 6.31
CA LYS A 45 7.89 12.00 6.38
C LYS A 45 8.47 12.52 7.69
N ASP A 46 7.79 13.48 8.33
CA ASP A 46 8.24 14.16 9.56
C ASP A 46 7.68 13.48 10.82
N VAL A 47 6.91 12.39 10.67
CA VAL A 47 6.40 11.61 11.81
C VAL A 47 7.53 10.78 12.40
N SER A 48 7.92 11.10 13.62
CA SER A 48 8.96 10.39 14.38
C SER A 48 8.42 9.59 15.57
N ASP A 49 7.13 9.77 15.88
CA ASP A 49 6.44 9.07 16.96
C ASP A 49 6.23 7.59 16.59
N PRO A 50 6.77 6.64 17.37
CA PRO A 50 6.71 5.22 17.05
C PRO A 50 5.30 4.66 17.05
N GLU A 51 4.38 5.16 17.88
CA GLU A 51 2.98 4.70 17.90
C GLU A 51 2.24 5.19 16.66
N LYS A 52 2.49 6.44 16.24
CA LYS A 52 1.92 6.95 14.98
C LYS A 52 2.46 6.22 13.76
N ILE A 53 3.75 5.85 13.76
CA ILE A 53 4.34 5.08 12.66
C ILE A 53 3.67 3.70 12.56
N LYS A 54 3.43 3.02 13.68
CA LYS A 54 2.71 1.73 13.69
C LYS A 54 1.29 1.88 13.14
N ASP A 55 0.55 2.90 13.57
CA ASP A 55 -0.82 3.15 13.07
C ASP A 55 -0.84 3.40 11.55
N LEU A 56 0.13 4.16 11.04
CA LEU A 56 0.30 4.40 9.60
C LEU A 56 0.63 3.11 8.84
N ILE A 57 1.47 2.24 9.41
CA ILE A 57 1.80 0.94 8.83
C ILE A 57 0.55 0.05 8.78
N SER A 58 -0.18 -0.09 9.90
CA SER A 58 -1.42 -0.88 9.96
C SER A 58 -2.47 -0.37 8.97
N ARG A 59 -2.53 0.96 8.76
CA ARG A 59 -3.41 1.55 7.75
C ARG A 59 -3.01 1.20 6.32
N GLY A 60 -1.71 1.18 6.02
CA GLY A 60 -1.20 0.74 4.71
C GLY A 60 -1.52 -0.74 4.44
N GLU A 61 -1.31 -1.60 5.43
CA GLU A 61 -1.66 -3.03 5.34
C GLU A 61 -3.16 -3.26 5.11
N PHE A 62 -4.01 -2.45 5.74
CA PHE A 62 -5.46 -2.51 5.52
C PHE A 62 -5.81 -2.15 4.07
N VAL A 63 -5.23 -1.07 3.53
CA VAL A 63 -5.44 -0.66 2.14
C VAL A 63 -5.00 -1.76 1.18
N VAL A 64 -3.86 -2.40 1.43
CA VAL A 64 -3.40 -3.55 0.63
C VAL A 64 -4.43 -4.67 0.60
N LYS A 65 -4.97 -5.06 1.75
CA LYS A 65 -5.98 -6.13 1.84
C LYS A 65 -7.29 -5.75 1.14
N GLU A 66 -7.73 -4.50 1.24
CA GLU A 66 -8.90 -4.02 0.48
C GLU A 66 -8.66 -4.11 -1.03
N LEU A 67 -7.46 -3.74 -1.48
CA LEU A 67 -7.10 -3.83 -2.90
C LEU A 67 -7.05 -5.28 -3.39
N GLU A 68 -6.50 -6.21 -2.60
CA GLU A 68 -6.56 -7.65 -2.90
C GLU A 68 -8.01 -8.14 -2.97
N ALA A 69 -8.84 -7.78 -2.00
CA ALA A 69 -10.25 -8.18 -1.98
C ALA A 69 -11.01 -7.66 -3.21
N LEU A 70 -10.78 -6.40 -3.59
CA LEU A 70 -11.36 -5.80 -4.80
C LEU A 70 -10.88 -6.50 -6.07
N TYR A 71 -9.59 -6.87 -6.13
CA TYR A 71 -9.02 -7.65 -7.24
C TYR A 71 -9.69 -9.02 -7.36
N TYR A 72 -9.77 -9.78 -6.26
CA TYR A 72 -10.43 -11.09 -6.25
C TYR A 72 -11.92 -11.00 -6.59
N LEU A 73 -12.62 -9.98 -6.08
CA LEU A 73 -14.04 -9.75 -6.40
C LEU A 73 -14.25 -9.46 -7.89
N ARG A 74 -13.39 -8.63 -8.50
CA ARG A 74 -13.44 -8.33 -9.93
C ARG A 74 -13.15 -9.57 -10.76
N LYS A 75 -12.13 -10.36 -10.39
CA LYS A 75 -11.80 -11.61 -11.07
C LYS A 75 -12.97 -12.60 -11.00
N TYR A 76 -13.59 -12.73 -9.83
CA TYR A 76 -14.78 -13.58 -9.64
C TYR A 76 -15.94 -13.15 -10.54
N ARG A 77 -16.24 -11.84 -10.60
CA ARG A 77 -17.26 -11.27 -11.51
C ARG A 77 -16.94 -11.45 -12.98
N ALA A 78 -15.67 -11.35 -13.36
CA ALA A 78 -15.24 -11.54 -14.75
C ALA A 78 -15.19 -13.01 -15.16
N SER A 79 -15.22 -13.93 -14.20
CA SER A 79 -15.26 -15.38 -14.42
C SER A 79 -16.67 -16.00 -14.36
N GLU A 80 -17.73 -15.20 -14.21
CA GLU A 80 -19.10 -15.70 -14.44
C GLU A 80 -19.31 -15.91 -15.96
N PRO A 81 -19.74 -17.11 -16.40
CA PRO A 81 -20.03 -17.42 -17.81
C PRO A 81 -21.27 -16.71 -18.35
#